data_AF-A0A1Y3SJP8-F1
#
_entry.id   AF-A0A1Y3SJP8-F1
#
_cell.length_a   1.000
_cell.length_b   1.000
_cell.length_c   1.000
_cell.angle_alpha   90.00
_cell.angle_beta   90.00
_cell.angle_gamma   90.00
#
_symmetry.space_group_name_H-M   'P 1'
#
loop_
_entity.id
_entity.type
_entity.pdbx_description
1 polymer ?
#
loop_
_entity_poly.entity_id
_entity_poly.type
_entity_poly.pdbx_seq_one_letter_code
_entity_poly.pdbx_strand_id
1 'polypeptide(L)'
;MYINTAEEISGIPASWPGAPLDIGSSGNKVRQIQEQLNTIAGSYPALPAIAADGIYGEATQNAVREFQRVFNLPATGVVDYPTWYEIQEIFVGVSRIAELV
;
A
#
# COMPACT_ATOMS: atom_id res chain seq x y z
N MET A 1 10.02 22.76 -20.91
CA MET A 1 8.88 22.61 -19.99
C MET A 1 8.38 21.18 -20.16
N TYR A 2 8.88 20.26 -19.34
CA TYR A 2 8.50 18.85 -19.42
C TYR A 2 7.38 18.60 -18.41
N ILE A 3 6.15 18.60 -18.92
CA ILE A 3 5.00 18.02 -18.22
C ILE A 3 5.10 16.51 -18.41
N ASN A 4 5.80 15.82 -17.51
CA ASN A 4 5.72 14.37 -17.43
C ASN A 4 4.41 14.01 -16.73
N THR A 5 3.30 14.18 -17.45
CA THR A 5 2.08 13.43 -17.15
C THR A 5 2.39 12.00 -17.55
N ALA A 6 2.79 11.17 -16.58
CA ALA A 6 2.98 9.75 -16.85
C ALA A 6 1.62 9.20 -17.27
N GLU A 7 1.50 8.86 -18.56
CA GLU A 7 0.41 8.07 -19.08
C GLU A 7 0.28 6.83 -18.19
N GLU A 8 -0.93 6.62 -17.69
CA GLU A 8 -1.30 5.44 -16.93
C GLU A 8 -1.12 4.22 -17.83
N ILE A 9 0.01 3.55 -17.67
CA ILE A 9 0.40 2.43 -18.51
C ILE A 9 -0.48 1.24 -18.11
N SER A 10 -1.50 0.99 -18.95
CA SER A 10 -2.44 -0.13 -18.88
C SER A 10 -1.70 -1.47 -18.94
N GLY A 11 -1.30 -1.99 -17.77
CA GLY A 11 -0.64 -3.30 -17.64
C GLY A 11 0.35 -3.44 -16.47
N ILE A 12 0.51 -2.41 -15.63
CA ILE A 12 1.52 -2.35 -14.55
C ILE A 12 0.81 -2.42 -13.18
N PRO A 13 1.41 -3.03 -12.12
CA PRO A 13 0.91 -2.92 -10.74
C PRO A 13 0.50 -1.48 -10.45
N ALA A 14 -0.67 -1.33 -9.84
CA ALA A 14 -1.46 -0.11 -9.95
C ALA A 14 -0.62 1.16 -9.78
N SER A 15 -0.79 2.07 -10.74
CA SER A 15 -0.16 3.38 -10.76
C SER A 15 -0.47 4.17 -9.49
N TRP A 16 0.50 4.96 -9.04
CA TRP A 16 0.33 5.96 -7.99
C TRP A 16 -0.94 6.81 -8.25
N PRO A 17 -1.85 6.98 -7.28
CA PRO A 17 -3.10 7.73 -7.44
C PRO A 17 -2.96 9.23 -7.74
N GLY A 18 -1.75 9.78 -7.78
CA GLY A 18 -1.49 11.20 -8.01
C GLY A 18 -1.51 12.06 -6.75
N ALA A 19 -2.04 11.55 -5.63
CA ALA A 19 -2.06 12.20 -4.32
C ALA A 19 -1.89 11.19 -3.17
N PRO A 20 -1.35 11.61 -2.01
CA PRO A 20 -1.24 10.75 -0.84
C PRO A 20 -2.57 10.21 -0.34
N LEU A 21 -2.53 8.99 0.22
CA LEU A 21 -3.66 8.41 0.94
C LEU A 21 -3.43 8.54 2.44
N ASP A 22 -4.36 9.19 3.10
CA ASP A 22 -4.35 9.49 4.54
C ASP A 22 -5.78 9.44 5.11
N ILE A 23 -5.93 9.79 6.38
CA ILE A 23 -7.23 9.76 7.05
C ILE A 23 -8.25 10.61 6.28
N GLY A 24 -9.37 9.98 5.90
CA GLY A 24 -10.43 10.60 5.11
C GLY A 24 -10.37 10.26 3.62
N SER A 25 -9.25 9.74 3.13
CA SER A 25 -9.16 9.15 1.79
C SER A 25 -10.10 7.94 1.68
N SER A 26 -10.68 7.73 0.49
CA SER A 26 -11.55 6.57 0.24
C SER A 26 -11.55 6.15 -1.24
N GLY A 27 -12.05 4.95 -1.51
CA GLY A 27 -12.23 4.40 -2.86
C GLY A 27 -11.32 3.23 -3.18
N ASN A 28 -11.27 2.85 -4.46
CA ASN A 28 -10.62 1.62 -4.90
C ASN A 28 -9.11 1.57 -4.60
N LYS A 29 -8.43 2.72 -4.67
CA LYS A 29 -7.00 2.81 -4.33
C LYS A 29 -6.75 2.58 -2.84
N VAL A 30 -7.69 3.00 -1.97
CA VAL A 30 -7.63 2.70 -0.54
C VAL A 30 -7.89 1.22 -0.28
N ARG A 31 -8.90 0.65 -0.94
CA ARG A 31 -9.18 -0.80 -0.82
C ARG A 31 -7.98 -1.62 -1.25
N GLN A 32 -7.35 -1.23 -2.35
CA GLN A 32 -6.17 -1.90 -2.88
C GLN A 32 -5.04 -1.99 -1.86
N ILE A 33 -4.61 -0.88 -1.24
CA ILE A 33 -3.51 -0.99 -0.27
C ILE A 33 -3.93 -1.79 0.97
N GLN A 34 -5.20 -1.74 1.38
CA GLN A 34 -5.69 -2.54 2.50
C GLN A 34 -5.59 -4.05 2.20
N GLU A 35 -6.00 -4.48 1.00
CA GLU A 35 -5.87 -5.87 0.55
C GLU A 35 -4.40 -6.32 0.49
N GLN A 36 -3.53 -5.44 -0.02
CA GLN A 36 -2.10 -5.72 -0.12
C GLN A 36 -1.44 -5.80 1.26
N LEU A 37 -1.72 -4.86 2.16
CA LEU A 37 -1.25 -4.90 3.55
C LEU A 37 -1.71 -6.17 4.27
N ASN A 38 -2.96 -6.59 4.07
CA ASN A 38 -3.46 -7.85 4.64
C ASN A 38 -2.74 -9.09 4.09
N THR A 39 -2.42 -9.10 2.79
CA THR A 39 -1.63 -10.19 2.19
C THR A 39 -0.23 -10.24 2.78
N ILE A 40 0.42 -9.08 2.91
CA ILE A 40 1.75 -8.95 3.51
C ILE A 40 1.70 -9.38 4.99
N ALA A 41 0.67 -8.99 5.74
CA ALA A 41 0.50 -9.38 7.14
C ALA A 41 0.47 -10.90 7.36
N GLY A 42 0.07 -11.69 6.35
CA GLY A 42 0.17 -13.16 6.39
C GLY A 42 1.60 -13.69 6.52
N SER A 43 2.61 -12.95 6.03
CA SER A 43 4.03 -13.29 6.15
C SER A 43 4.79 -12.45 7.19
N TYR A 44 4.21 -11.32 7.61
CA TYR A 44 4.82 -10.38 8.56
C TYR A 44 3.91 -10.16 9.77
N PRO A 45 4.05 -10.96 10.85
CA PRO A 45 3.14 -10.95 12.00
C PRO A 45 3.08 -9.64 12.79
N ALA A 46 4.05 -8.74 12.56
CA ALA A 46 4.06 -7.40 13.15
C ALA A 46 3.01 -6.46 12.53
N LEU A 47 2.52 -6.76 11.32
CA LEU A 47 1.52 -5.94 10.65
C LEU A 47 0.13 -6.38 11.12
N PRO A 48 -0.73 -5.44 11.57
CA PRO A 48 -2.09 -5.76 11.92
C PRO A 48 -2.93 -6.04 10.67
N ALA A 49 -3.82 -7.03 10.75
CA ALA A 49 -4.87 -7.21 9.76
C ALA A 49 -5.94 -6.11 9.91
N ILE A 50 -6.43 -5.59 8.80
CA ILE A 50 -7.40 -4.49 8.73
C ILE A 50 -8.57 -4.81 7.79
N ALA A 51 -9.68 -4.09 7.92
CA ALA A 51 -10.76 -4.20 6.94
C ALA A 51 -10.33 -3.59 5.60
N ALA A 52 -10.64 -4.27 4.50
CA ALA A 52 -10.46 -3.78 3.13
C ALA A 52 -11.74 -3.12 2.60
N ASP A 53 -12.27 -2.16 3.35
CA ASP A 53 -13.54 -1.49 3.05
C ASP A 53 -13.39 -0.35 2.03
N GLY A 54 -12.17 0.09 1.74
CA GLY A 54 -11.89 1.25 0.91
C GLY A 54 -12.02 2.58 1.65
N ILE A 55 -11.97 2.57 2.99
CA ILE A 55 -12.00 3.77 3.83
C ILE A 55 -10.68 3.86 4.62
N TYR A 56 -9.98 4.97 4.45
CA TYR A 56 -8.72 5.19 5.15
C TYR A 56 -9.02 5.78 6.53
N GLY A 57 -9.26 4.90 7.51
CA GLY A 57 -9.45 5.25 8.92
C GLY A 57 -8.18 5.05 9.76
N GLU A 58 -8.34 5.18 11.08
CA GLU A 58 -7.23 5.02 12.04
C GLU A 58 -6.59 3.63 11.98
N ALA A 59 -7.39 2.58 11.75
CA ALA A 59 -6.87 1.22 11.58
C ALA A 59 -5.92 1.13 10.38
N THR A 60 -6.31 1.68 9.23
CA THR A 60 -5.46 1.74 8.02
C THR A 60 -4.21 2.57 8.28
N GLN A 61 -4.34 3.73 8.93
CA GLN A 61 -3.19 4.58 9.27
C GLN A 61 -2.17 3.83 10.16
N ASN A 62 -2.65 3.11 11.18
CA ASN A 62 -1.80 2.34 12.07
C ASN A 62 -1.10 1.19 11.34
N ALA A 63 -1.82 0.45 10.49
CA ALA A 63 -1.22 -0.60 9.66
C ALA A 63 -0.12 -0.05 8.73
N VAL A 64 -0.36 1.09 8.08
CA VAL A 64 0.64 1.76 7.23
C VAL A 64 1.84 2.21 8.04
N ARG A 65 1.62 2.73 9.25
CA ARG A 65 2.71 3.12 10.15
C ARG A 65 3.59 1.94 10.56
N GLU A 66 2.99 0.79 10.88
CA GLU A 66 3.76 -0.42 11.19
C GLU A 66 4.48 -0.97 9.96
N PHE A 67 3.83 -0.99 8.79
CA PHE A 67 4.47 -1.33 7.53
C PHE A 67 5.73 -0.46 7.30
N GLN A 68 5.58 0.87 7.42
CA GLN A 68 6.69 1.80 7.24
C GLN A 68 7.84 1.51 8.20
N ARG A 69 7.56 1.21 9.49
CA ARG A 69 8.61 0.84 10.45
C ARG A 69 9.33 -0.45 10.05
N VAL A 70 8.58 -1.48 9.65
CA VAL A 70 9.13 -2.78 9.27
C VAL A 70 10.05 -2.68 8.05
N PHE A 71 9.70 -1.82 7.10
CA PHE A 71 10.47 -1.62 5.86
C PHE A 71 11.35 -0.36 5.88
N ASN A 72 11.69 0.16 7.07
CA ASN A 72 12.62 1.28 7.27
C ASN A 72 12.24 2.58 6.51
N LEU A 73 10.95 2.83 6.32
CA LEU A 73 10.40 4.08 5.82
C LEU A 73 10.08 5.04 6.98
N PRO A 74 9.97 6.36 6.73
CA PRO A 74 9.40 7.29 7.69
C PRO A 74 7.98 6.87 8.11
N ALA A 75 7.78 6.60 9.40
CA ALA A 75 6.53 6.07 9.96
C ALA A 75 5.43 7.14 10.13
N THR A 76 5.03 7.79 9.04
CA THR A 76 4.03 8.86 9.01
C THR A 76 2.59 8.32 9.15
N GLY A 77 2.35 7.07 8.72
CA GLY A 77 1.01 6.52 8.53
C GLY A 77 0.30 7.06 7.28
N VAL A 78 1.00 7.80 6.42
CA VAL A 78 0.51 8.30 5.13
C VAL A 78 1.10 7.46 4.02
N VAL A 79 0.27 7.01 3.08
CA VAL A 79 0.76 6.35 1.86
C VAL A 79 1.12 7.43 0.86
N ASP A 80 2.35 7.90 0.93
CA ASP A 80 2.98 8.76 -0.08
C ASP A 80 3.57 7.92 -1.24
N TYR A 81 4.20 8.59 -2.22
CA TYR A 81 4.74 7.92 -3.40
C TYR A 81 5.73 6.79 -3.03
N PRO A 82 6.76 7.00 -2.18
CA PRO A 82 7.63 5.92 -1.74
C PRO A 82 6.89 4.77 -1.05
N THR A 83 5.97 5.09 -0.13
CA THR A 83 5.22 4.06 0.61
C THR A 83 4.35 3.21 -0.32
N TRP A 84 3.71 3.83 -1.33
CA TRP A 84 2.90 3.11 -2.30
C TRP A 84 3.68 2.04 -3.05
N TYR A 85 4.85 2.42 -3.59
CA TYR A 85 5.66 1.50 -4.39
C TYR A 85 6.31 0.42 -3.55
N GLU A 86 6.73 0.74 -2.33
CA GLU A 86 7.23 -0.28 -1.39
C GLU A 86 6.15 -1.33 -1.08
N ILE A 87 4.90 -0.91 -0.83
CA ILE A 87 3.77 -1.85 -0.65
C ILE A 87 3.61 -2.74 -1.89
N GLN A 88 3.66 -2.19 -3.10
CA GLN A 88 3.55 -2.99 -4.33
C GLN A 88 4.68 -4.03 -4.44
N GLU A 89 5.93 -3.62 -4.19
CA GLU A 89 7.10 -4.48 -4.31
C GLU A 89 7.04 -5.64 -3.33
N ILE A 90 6.76 -5.36 -2.05
CA ILE A 90 6.65 -6.37 -1.01
C ILE A 90 5.46 -7.29 -1.28
N PHE A 91 4.31 -6.75 -1.70
CA PHE A 91 3.14 -7.54 -2.07
C PHE A 91 3.46 -8.56 -3.18
N VAL A 92 4.14 -8.12 -4.25
CA VAL A 92 4.56 -9.00 -5.34
C VAL A 92 5.54 -10.07 -4.82
N GLY A 93 6.49 -9.69 -3.97
CA GLY A 93 7.44 -10.62 -3.37
C GLY A 93 6.75 -11.71 -2.53
N VAL A 94 5.83 -11.32 -1.65
CA VAL A 94 5.06 -12.24 -0.78
C VAL A 94 4.14 -13.14 -1.60
N SER A 95 3.45 -12.59 -2.60
CA SER A 95 2.48 -13.36 -3.41
C SER A 95 3.16 -14.46 -4.21
N ARG A 96 4.35 -14.19 -4.77
CA ARG A 96 5.13 -15.20 -5.48
C ARG A 96 5.60 -16.34 -4.57
N ILE A 97 5.85 -16.07 -3.28
CA ILE A 97 6.21 -17.12 -2.32
C ILE A 97 4.98 -17.99 -2.02
N ALA A 98 3.80 -17.39 -1.89
CA ALA A 98 2.56 -18.12 -1.65
C ALA A 98 2.15 -19.05 -2.82
N GLU A 99 2.59 -18.77 -4.04
CA GLU A 99 2.37 -19.64 -5.21
C GLU A 99 3.26 -20.90 -5.24
N LEU A 100 4.26 -21.00 -4.35
CA LEU A 100 5.24 -22.09 -4.34
C LEU A 100 4.93 -23.20 -3.31
N VAL A 101 3.84 -23.09 -2.54
CA VAL A 101 3.48 -24.00 -1.43
C VAL A 101 2.23 -24.82 -1.70
#